data_AF-A0A353FC46-F1
#
_entry.id   AF-A0A353FC46-F1
#
_cell.length_a   1.000
_cell.length_b   1.000
_cell.length_c   1.000
_cell.angle_alpha   90.00
_cell.angle_beta   90.00
_cell.angle_gamma   90.00
#
_symmetry.space_group_name_H-M   'P 1'
#
loop_
_entity.id
_entity.type
_entity.pdbx_description
1 polymer ?
#
loop_
_entity_poly.entity_id
_entity_poly.type
_entity_poly.pdbx_seq_one_letter_code
_entity_poly.pdbx_strand_id
1 'polypeptide(L)' 'MDKIRGMVWQKTIERSELEHYQNDYVIISEKMVAGRPVIHIWSENDPANGFTRVEPNLEDVFFSHIHPTGTTLNPVN' A
#
# COMPACT_ATOMS: atom_id res chain seq x y z
N MET A 1 -17.41 -4.53 -1.08
CA MET A 1 -16.42 -3.43 -1.00
C MET A 1 -15.04 -4.07 -0.87
N ASP A 2 -14.57 -4.77 -1.91
CA ASP A 2 -13.49 -5.78 -1.76
C ASP A 2 -12.45 -5.73 -2.89
N LYS A 3 -12.37 -4.62 -3.63
CA LYS A 3 -11.53 -4.52 -4.84
C LYS A 3 -10.05 -4.19 -4.58
N ILE A 4 -9.63 -4.01 -3.33
CA ILE A 4 -8.23 -3.66 -2.98
C ILE A 4 -7.42 -4.86 -2.47
N ARG A 5 -8.03 -6.04 -2.33
CA ARG A 5 -7.34 -7.24 -1.83
C ARG A 5 -6.55 -7.89 -2.95
N GLY A 6 -5.24 -7.64 -2.99
CA GLY A 6 -4.30 -8.33 -3.89
C GLY A 6 -3.73 -7.51 -5.05
N MET A 7 -3.77 -6.18 -4.92
CA MET A 7 -3.17 -5.22 -5.87
C MET A 7 -1.90 -4.57 -5.30
N VAL A 8 -1.22 -5.25 -4.39
CA VAL A 8 0.01 -4.75 -3.75
C VAL A 8 1.22 -5.51 -4.30
N TRP A 9 2.24 -4.74 -4.62
CA TRP A 9 3.45 -5.22 -5.25
C TRP A 9 4.66 -4.73 -4.48
N GLN A 10 5.62 -5.60 -4.21
CA GLN A 10 6.87 -5.21 -3.55
C GLN A 10 8.04 -5.27 -4.52
N LYS A 11 9.00 -4.37 -4.36
CA LYS A 11 10.29 -4.44 -5.06
C LYS A 11 11.40 -3.87 -4.20
N THR A 12 12.56 -4.53 -4.24
CA THR A 12 13.80 -3.96 -3.73
C THR A 12 14.46 -3.17 -4.85
N ILE A 13 14.74 -1.90 -4.60
CA ILE A 13 15.31 -0.98 -5.58
C ILE A 13 16.60 -0.37 -5.02
N GLU A 14 17.37 0.32 -5.87
CA GLU A 14 18.45 1.17 -5.39
C GLU A 14 17.93 2.53 -4.91
N ARG A 15 18.68 3.16 -3.99
CA ARG A 15 18.30 4.49 -3.47
C ARG A 15 18.19 5.55 -4.57
N SER A 16 19.00 5.43 -5.62
CA SER A 16 18.98 6.33 -6.77
C SER A 16 17.72 6.17 -7.63
N GLU A 17 17.10 4.99 -7.62
CA GLU A 17 15.88 4.73 -8.39
C GLU A 17 14.61 5.12 -7.63
N LEU A 18 14.71 5.33 -6.32
CA LEU A 18 13.55 5.59 -5.46
C LEU A 18 12.72 6.78 -5.93
N GLU A 19 13.37 7.89 -6.27
CA GLU A 19 12.67 9.08 -6.77
C GLU A 19 11.92 8.82 -8.07
N HIS A 20 12.47 7.99 -8.96
CA HIS A 20 11.81 7.58 -10.20
C HIS A 20 10.56 6.75 -9.90
N TYR A 21 10.66 5.73 -9.04
CA TYR A 21 9.50 4.91 -8.67
C TYR A 21 8.44 5.69 -7.88
N GLN A 22 8.83 6.69 -7.07
CA GLN A 22 7.89 7.58 -6.39
C GLN A 22 7.12 8.48 -7.36
N ASN A 23 7.71 8.81 -8.53
CA ASN A 23 7.05 9.61 -9.54
C ASN A 23 6.12 8.77 -10.45
N ASP A 24 6.58 7.58 -10.82
CA ASP A 24 5.85 6.68 -11.72
C ASP A 24 4.77 5.84 -11.03
N TYR A 25 4.89 5.57 -9.72
CA TYR A 25 4.00 4.66 -8.98
C TYR A 25 3.52 5.20 -7.63
N VAL A 26 2.36 4.71 -7.19
CA VAL A 26 1.80 5.02 -5.87
C VAL A 26 2.44 4.13 -4.81
N ILE A 27 3.49 4.63 -4.16
CA ILE A 27 4.14 3.96 -3.03
C ILE A 27 3.25 4.08 -1.79
N ILE A 28 2.83 2.95 -1.25
CA ILE A 28 2.01 2.87 -0.04
C ILE A 28 2.82 2.51 1.21
N SER A 29 4.02 1.96 1.03
CA SER A 29 4.95 1.66 2.13
C SER A 29 6.37 1.58 1.60
N GLU A 30 7.32 2.12 2.34
CA GLU A 30 8.75 1.99 2.08
C GLU A 30 9.42 1.47 3.35
N LYS A 31 10.34 0.52 3.21
CA LYS A 31 11.15 -0.01 4.32
C LYS A 31 12.57 -0.30 3.87
N MET A 32 13.53 -0.27 4.78
CA MET A 32 14.90 -0.65 4.49
C MET A 32 15.13 -2.11 4.90
N VAL A 33 15.55 -2.97 3.96
CA VAL A 33 15.87 -4.38 4.22
C VAL A 33 17.29 -4.65 3.74
N ALA A 34 18.15 -5.11 4.66
CA ALA A 34 19.55 -5.44 4.37
C ALA A 34 20.31 -4.30 3.65
N GLY A 35 20.04 -3.04 4.03
CA GLY A 35 20.68 -1.86 3.45
C GLY A 35 20.11 -1.40 2.11
N ARG A 36 19.06 -2.04 1.58
CA ARG A 36 18.38 -1.63 0.35
C ARG A 36 16.94 -1.19 0.62
N PRO A 37 16.45 -0.12 -0.03
CA PRO A 37 15.05 0.27 0.06
C PRO A 37 14.16 -0.76 -0.64
N VAL A 38 13.13 -1.17 0.08
CA VAL A 38 12.06 -2.04 -0.38
C VAL A 38 10.78 -1.23 -0.36
N ILE A 39 10.23 -1.02 -1.54
CA ILE A 39 8.99 -0.27 -1.74
C ILE A 39 7.84 -1.24 -1.95
N HIS A 40 6.69 -0.90 -1.40
CA HIS A 40 5.40 -1.50 -1.69
C HIS A 40 4.55 -0.48 -2.41
N ILE A 41 4.06 -0.86 -3.58
CA ILE A 41 3.20 -0.03 -4.41
C ILE A 41 1.82 -0.65 -4.53
N TRP A 42 0.81 0.20 -4.69
CA TRP A 42 -0.52 -0.23 -5.09
C TRP A 42 -0.67 -0.09 -6.60
N SER A 43 -1.03 -1.18 -7.28
CA SER A 43 -1.27 -1.19 -8.72
C SER A 43 -2.32 -2.23 -9.05
N GLU A 44 -3.38 -1.82 -9.75
CA GLU A 44 -4.45 -2.71 -10.20
C GLU A 44 -3.95 -3.74 -11.22
N ASN A 45 -2.90 -3.38 -11.97
CA ASN A 45 -2.29 -4.21 -13.00
C ASN A 45 -0.83 -4.53 -12.64
N ASP A 46 -0.28 -5.59 -13.23
CA ASP A 46 1.15 -5.94 -13.09
C ASP A 46 2.02 -4.73 -13.51
N PRO A 47 2.80 -4.14 -12.58
CA PRO A 47 3.64 -2.98 -12.87
C PRO A 47 4.90 -3.34 -13.68
N ALA A 48 5.03 -4.60 -14.10
CA ALA A 48 6.22 -5.18 -14.73
C ALA A 48 7.48 -4.91 -13.89
N ASN A 49 8.68 -4.84 -14.49
CA ASN A 49 9.91 -4.43 -13.79
C ASN A 49 10.37 -5.32 -12.62
N GLY A 50 9.95 -6.58 -12.51
CA GLY A 50 10.44 -7.47 -11.45
C GLY A 50 9.88 -7.16 -10.06
N PHE A 51 8.76 -6.43 -10.00
CA PHE A 51 7.94 -6.39 -8.79
C PHE A 51 7.41 -7.79 -8.50
N THR A 52 7.40 -8.15 -7.21
CA THR A 52 6.82 -9.41 -6.75
C THR A 52 5.45 -9.09 -6.16
N ARG A 53 4.41 -9.77 -6.65
CA ARG A 53 3.08 -9.68 -6.06
C ARG A 53 3.17 -10.15 -4.61
N VAL A 54 2.80 -9.29 -3.68
CA VAL A 54 2.65 -9.68 -2.29
C VAL A 54 1.18 -9.75 -2.01
N GLU A 55 0.77 -10.88 -1.44
CA GLU A 55 -0.52 -10.87 -0.77
C GLU A 55 -0.41 -9.86 0.36
N PRO A 56 -1.28 -8.84 0.40
CA PRO A 56 -1.33 -7.96 1.55
C PRO A 56 -1.62 -8.87 2.75
N ASN A 57 -0.62 -9.07 3.61
CA ASN A 57 -0.85 -9.72 4.89
C ASN A 57 -1.63 -8.71 5.73
N LEU A 58 -2.95 -8.89 5.60
CA LEU A 58 -4.07 -8.05 5.95
C LEU A 58 -4.27 -7.89 7.46
N GLU A 59 -3.22 -7.91 8.27
CA GLU A 59 -3.35 -7.51 9.68
C GLU A 59 -3.40 -5.97 9.81
N ASP A 60 -2.75 -5.22 8.92
CA ASP A 60 -2.61 -3.75 9.07
C ASP A 60 -3.50 -2.90 8.15
N VAL A 61 -4.01 -3.43 7.02
CA VAL A 61 -5.08 -2.78 6.24
C VAL A 61 -6.37 -2.66 7.08
N PHE A 62 -6.43 -3.37 8.21
CA PHE A 62 -7.52 -3.45 9.17
C PHE A 62 -7.64 -2.25 10.12
N PHE A 63 -6.61 -1.41 10.28
CA PHE A 63 -6.72 -0.24 11.17
C PHE A 63 -7.25 1.03 10.49
N SER A 64 -7.32 1.06 9.15
CA SER A 64 -7.77 2.25 8.41
C SER A 64 -8.91 1.99 7.43
N HIS A 65 -9.78 1.02 7.69
CA HIS A 65 -11.21 1.38 7.63
C HIS A 65 -11.48 2.27 8.84
N ILE A 66 -10.97 3.49 8.75
CA ILE A 66 -11.56 4.70 9.31
C ILE A 66 -12.96 4.38 9.84
N HIS A 67 -13.13 4.47 11.16
CA HIS A 67 -14.41 4.88 11.72
C HIS A 67 -14.46 6.41 11.56
N PRO A 68 -14.96 7.00 10.46
CA PRO A 68 -15.56 8.30 10.57
C PRO A 68 -16.98 8.06 11.09
N THR A 69 -17.13 7.62 12.33
CA THR A 69 -18.41 7.85 13.03
C THR A 69 -18.30 9.21 13.73
N GLY A 70 -18.05 10.25 12.93
CA GLY A 70 -18.65 11.53 13.21
C GLY A 70 -20.14 11.41 12.88
N THR A 71 -20.98 11.72 13.86
CA THR A 71 -22.39 12.12 13.69
C THR A 71 -23.44 11.00 13.61
N THR A 72 -23.97 10.60 14.77
CA THR A 72 -25.32 10.97 15.27
C THR A 72 -25.82 9.92 16.27
N LEU A 73 -25.76 10.23 17.57
CA LEU A 73 -26.63 9.59 18.55
C LEU A 73 -27.61 10.66 19.05
N ASN A 74 -28.47 11.13 18.15
CA ASN A 74 -29.81 11.55 18.52
C ASN A 74 -30.81 10.68 17.76
N PRO A 75 -31.46 9.75 18.47
CA PRO A 75 -32.89 9.63 18.34
C PRO A 75 -33.58 9.86 19.69
N VAL A 76 -34.41 10.91 19.68
CA VAL A 76 -35.61 11.15 20.47
C VAL A 76 -36.02 10.05 21.48
N ASN A 77 -35.96 10.38 22.77
CA ASN A 77 -37.12 10.32 23.68
C ASN A 77 -36.81 11.13 24.96
#